data_AF-A0A356UGA9-F1
#
_entry.id   AF-A0A356UGA9-F1
#
_cell.length_a   1.000
_cell.length_b   1.000
_cell.length_c   1.000
_cell.angle_alpha   90.00
_cell.angle_beta   90.00
_cell.angle_gamma   90.00
#
_symmetry.space_group_name_H-M   'P 1'
#
loop_
_entity.id
_entity.type
_entity.pdbx_description
1 polymer ?
#
loop_
_entity_poly.entity_id
_entity_poly.type
_entity_poly.pdbx_seq_one_letter_code
_entity_poly.pdbx_strand_id
1 'polypeptide(L)' 'MNYSFYHLPRPATYLKWYQETPPGFIFAVKASRFITHVKRLKEVREAWVKFLENALHLKEKLGPVLFQFPPRLSLPGRRN' A
#
# COMPACT_ATOMS: atom_id res chain seq x y z
N MET A 1 8.53 -1.24 0.83
CA MET A 1 8.15 -2.36 1.70
C MET A 1 7.09 -3.22 1.03
N ASN A 2 7.29 -4.55 1.00
CA ASN A 2 6.36 -5.52 0.39
C ASN A 2 5.43 -6.21 1.40
N TYR A 3 5.62 -6.03 2.71
CA TYR A 3 4.82 -6.75 3.72
C TYR A 3 3.32 -6.41 3.64
N SER A 4 2.98 -5.14 3.39
CA SER A 4 1.61 -4.65 3.13
C SER A 4 0.95 -5.23 1.87
N PHE A 5 1.72 -5.91 1.01
CA PHE A 5 1.20 -6.52 -0.22
C PHE A 5 0.42 -7.80 0.06
N TYR A 6 0.90 -8.66 0.97
CA TYR A 6 0.29 -9.95 1.30
C TYR A 6 -0.63 -9.87 2.51
N HIS A 7 -0.37 -8.94 3.42
CA HIS A 7 -1.13 -8.76 4.65
C HIS A 7 -1.55 -7.31 4.79
N LEU A 8 -2.67 -7.07 5.48
CA LEU A 8 -2.98 -5.74 6.01
C LEU A 8 -2.31 -5.66 7.39
N PRO A 9 -1.14 -5.01 7.53
CA PRO A 9 -0.42 -5.00 8.79
C PRO A 9 -1.22 -4.21 9.81
N ARG A 10 -1.19 -4.63 11.07
CA ARG A 10 -1.89 -3.92 12.15
C ARG A 10 -1.27 -2.54 12.37
N PRO A 11 -2.02 -1.55 12.88
CA PRO A 11 -1.47 -0.23 13.24
C PRO A 11 -0.17 -0.31 14.06
N ALA A 12 -0.14 -1.21 15.06
CA ALA A 12 1.03 -1.42 15.92
C ALA A 12 2.29 -1.82 15.15
N THR A 13 2.16 -2.54 14.02
CA THR A 13 3.29 -2.91 13.17
C THR A 13 3.90 -1.68 12.49
N TYR A 14 3.06 -0.78 11.97
CA TYR A 14 3.53 0.47 11.37
C TYR A 14 4.16 1.40 12.41
N LEU A 15 3.57 1.50 13.60
CA LEU A 15 4.16 2.28 14.69
C LEU A 15 5.53 1.73 15.11
N LYS A 16 5.67 0.41 15.20
CA LYS A 16 6.95 -0.24 15.50
C LYS A 16 8.01 0.11 14.45
N TRP A 17 7.69 -0.01 13.16
CA TRP A 17 8.62 0.37 12.09
C TRP A 17 9.00 1.84 12.11
N TYR A 18 8.05 2.71 12.46
CA TYR A 18 8.33 4.13 12.65
C TYR A 18 9.35 4.36 13.78
N GLN A 19 9.21 3.67 14.91
CA GLN A 19 10.11 3.79 16.06
C GLN A 19 11.50 3.20 15.79
N GLU A 20 11.59 2.09 15.05
CA GLU A 20 12.84 1.36 14.82
C GLU A 20 13.72 1.95 13.70
N THR A 21 13.18 2.87 12.88
CA THR A 21 13.95 3.50 11.80
C THR A 21 14.58 4.83 12.22
N PRO A 22 15.76 5.20 11.69
CA PRO A 22 16.37 6.49 11.99
C PRO A 22 15.52 7.69 11.54
N PRO A 23 15.75 8.89 12.10
CA PRO A 23 15.23 10.14 11.55
C PRO A 23 15.63 10.30 10.07
N GLY A 24 14.72 10.85 9.25
CA GLY A 24 14.95 11.06 7.81
C GLY A 24 14.77 9.81 6.93
N PHE A 25 14.56 8.62 7.50
CA PHE A 25 14.23 7.43 6.73
C PHE A 25 12.83 7.54 6.11
N ILE A 26 12.68 7.25 4.82
CA ILE A 26 11.39 7.31 4.11
C ILE A 26 10.98 5.92 3.62
N PHE A 27 9.75 5.51 3.93
CA PHE A 27 9.14 4.28 3.44
C PHE A 27 8.39 4.51 2.14
N ALA A 28 8.73 3.75 1.10
CA ALA A 28 7.82 3.50 -0.01
C ALA A 28 6.93 2.28 0.34
N VAL A 29 5.62 2.45 0.49
CA VAL A 29 4.71 1.38 0.90
C VAL A 29 3.99 0.81 -0.31
N LYS A 30 3.95 -0.51 -0.47
CA LYS A 30 3.23 -1.13 -1.58
C LYS A 30 1.75 -1.28 -1.24
N ALA A 31 0.87 -0.85 -2.14
CA ALA A 31 -0.57 -1.07 -1.99
C ALA A 31 -0.87 -2.57 -1.92
N SER A 32 -1.90 -2.95 -1.16
CA SER A 32 -2.28 -4.35 -0.98
C SER A 32 -2.54 -5.06 -2.32
N ARG A 33 -2.10 -6.33 -2.44
CA ARG A 33 -2.44 -7.21 -3.57
C ARG A 33 -3.95 -7.32 -3.75
N PHE A 34 -4.72 -7.25 -2.65
CA PHE A 34 -6.17 -7.27 -2.72
C PHE A 34 -6.72 -6.11 -3.56
N ILE A 35 -6.16 -4.91 -3.42
CA ILE A 35 -6.55 -3.71 -4.15
C ILE A 35 -6.14 -3.81 -5.62
N THR A 36 -4.88 -4.16 -5.89
CA THR A 36 -4.28 -4.06 -7.23
C THR A 36 -4.47 -5.29 -8.13
N HIS A 37 -4.49 -6.50 -7.56
CA HIS A 37 -4.53 -7.75 -8.32
C HIS A 37 -5.87 -8.47 -8.22
N VAL A 38 -6.50 -8.47 -7.04
CA VAL A 38 -7.77 -9.18 -6.81
C VAL A 38 -8.94 -8.32 -7.26
N LYS A 39 -9.17 -7.18 -6.60
CA LYS A 39 -10.23 -6.22 -6.94
C LYS A 39 -9.92 -5.42 -8.20
N ARG A 40 -8.65 -5.34 -8.61
CA ARG A 40 -8.20 -4.60 -9.81
C ARG A 40 -8.78 -3.18 -9.85
N LEU A 41 -8.70 -2.49 -8.72
CA LEU A 41 -9.23 -1.13 -8.48
C LEU A 41 -10.76 -0.99 -8.55
N LYS A 42 -11.53 -2.07 -8.70
CA LYS A 42 -13.00 -2.02 -8.67
C LYS A 42 -13.52 -2.05 -7.23
N GLU A 43 -14.33 -1.08 -6.85
CA GLU A 43 -15.01 -1.00 -5.55
C GLU A 43 -14.04 -1.15 -4.35
N VAL A 44 -12.88 -0.49 -4.42
CA VAL A 44 -11.81 -0.65 -3.42
C VAL A 44 -11.82 0.40 -2.31
N ARG A 45 -12.80 1.31 -2.26
CA ARG A 45 -12.80 2.47 -1.35
C ARG A 45 -12.56 2.08 0.11
N GLU A 46 -13.30 1.11 0.63
CA GLU A 46 -13.15 0.68 2.03
C GLU A 46 -11.78 0.04 2.30
N ALA A 47 -11.32 -0.84 1.40
CA ALA A 47 -10.02 -1.47 1.52
C ALA A 47 -8.87 -0.45 1.43
N TRP A 48 -9.05 0.59 0.62
CA TRP A 48 -8.11 1.70 0.47
C TRP A 48 -8.05 2.56 1.73
N VAL A 49 -9.20 2.93 2.29
CA VAL A 49 -9.26 3.70 3.56
C VAL A 49 -8.56 2.93 4.67
N LYS A 50 -8.89 1.64 4.87
CA LYS A 50 -8.25 0.80 5.88
C LYS A 50 -6.74 0.67 5.67
N PHE A 51 -6.28 0.57 4.42
CA PHE A 51 -4.86 0.55 4.10
C PHE A 51 -4.17 1.87 4.51
N LEU A 52 -4.78 3.01 4.14
CA LEU A 52 -4.24 4.33 4.45
C LEU A 52 -4.22 4.60 5.95
N GLU A 53 -5.30 4.32 6.68
CA GLU A 53 -5.38 4.48 8.14
C GLU A 53 -4.21 3.78 8.85
N ASN A 54 -3.86 2.57 8.40
CA ASN A 54 -2.71 1.87 8.93
C ASN A 54 -1.38 2.51 8.52
N ALA A 55 -1.20 2.82 7.22
CA ALA A 55 0.04 3.39 6.71
C ALA A 55 0.37 4.78 7.28
N LEU A 56 -0.64 5.57 7.63
CA LEU A 56 -0.49 6.90 8.24
C LEU A 56 0.25 6.88 9.59
N HIS A 57 0.35 5.72 10.25
CA HIS A 57 1.17 5.56 11.47
C HIS A 57 2.68 5.70 11.21
N LEU A 58 3.11 5.69 9.95
CA LEU A 58 4.49 6.03 9.55
C LEU A 58 4.76 7.54 9.53
N LYS A 59 3.74 8.39 9.69
CA LYS A 59 3.85 9.85 9.83
C LYS A 59 4.75 10.48 8.75
N GLU A 60 5.72 11.29 9.11
CA GLU A 60 6.66 11.96 8.20
C GLU A 60 7.56 10.98 7.44
N LYS A 61 7.67 9.73 7.91
CA LYS A 61 8.39 8.66 7.21
C LYS A 61 7.53 7.97 6.15
N LEU A 62 6.24 8.30 6.04
CA LEU A 62 5.39 7.80 4.96
C LEU A 62 5.73 8.54 3.66
N GLY A 63 6.40 7.84 2.76
CA GLY A 63 6.66 8.30 1.40
C GLY A 63 5.61 7.80 0.40
N PRO A 64 6.01 7.48 -0.84
CA PRO A 64 5.06 7.13 -1.89
C PRO A 64 4.38 5.79 -1.66
N VAL A 65 3.14 5.67 -2.16
CA VAL A 65 2.43 4.39 -2.25
C VAL A 65 2.65 3.78 -3.64
N LEU A 66 3.34 2.65 -3.70
CA LEU A 66 3.58 1.93 -4.94
C LEU A 66 2.36 1.08 -5.33
N PHE A 67 1.80 1.37 -6.50
CA PHE A 67 0.79 0.54 -7.16
C PHE A 67 1.47 -0.32 -8.23
N GLN A 68 1.64 -1.61 -7.93
CA GLN A 68 2.08 -2.60 -8.91
C GLN A 68 0.86 -3.41 -9.38
N PHE A 69 0.72 -3.56 -10.68
CA PHE A 69 -0.40 -4.27 -11.31
C PHE A 69 0.02 -5.61 -11.89
N PRO A 70 -0.91 -6.57 -12.02
CA PRO A 70 -0.63 -7.83 -12.71
C PRO A 70 -0.32 -7.56 -14.19
N PRO A 71 0.52 -8.41 -14.83
CA PRO A 71 0.98 -8.20 -16.21
C PRO A 71 -0.15 -8.17 -17.25
N ARG A 72 -1.30 -8.77 -16.94
CA ARG A 72 -2.48 -8.83 -17.82
C ARG A 72 -3.58 -7.84 -17.43
N LEU A 73 -3.27 -6.78 -16.69
CA LEU A 73 -4.25 -5.74 -16.41
C LEU A 73 -4.58 -5.00 -17.72
N SER A 74 -5.80 -5.23 -18.23
CA SER A 74 -6.33 -4.43 -19.33
C SER A 74 -6.73 -3.06 -18.79
N LEU A 75 -6.06 -2.01 -19.28
CA LEU A 75 -6.43 -0.64 -19.00
C LEU A 75 -7.46 -0.20 -20.05
N PRO A 76 -8.57 0.45 -19.65
CA PRO A 76 -9.52 1.00 -20.61
C PRO A 76 -8.79 1.98 -21.53
N GLY A 77 -8.91 1.78 -22.85
CA GLY A 77 -8.29 2.62 -23.88
C GLY A 77 -7.03 2.06 -24.54
N ARG A 78 -6.44 0.98 -24.02
CA ARG A 78 -5.35 0.27 -24.73
C ARG A 78 -5.97 -0.69 -25.74
N ARG A 79 -6.25 -0.19 -26.96
CA ARG A 79 -6.56 -1.07 -28.11
C ARG A 79 -5.29 -1.85 -28.46
N ASN A 80 -5.42 -3.17 -28.56
CA ASN A 80 -4.42 -3.99 -29.27
C ASN A 80 -4.54 -3.74 -30.77
#